data_AF-A0A815QWD6-F1
#
_entry.id   AF-A0A815QWD6-F1
#
_cell.length_a   1.000
_cell.length_b   1.000
_cell.length_c   1.000
_cell.angle_alpha   90.00
_cell.angle_beta   90.00
_cell.angle_gamma   90.00
#
_symmetry.space_group_name_H-M   'P 1'
#
loop_
_entity.id
_entity.type
_entity.pdbx_description
1 polymer ?
#
loop_
_entity_poly.entity_id
_entity_poly.type
_entity_poly.pdbx_seq_one_letter_code
_entity_poly.pdbx_strand_id
1 'polypeptide(L)' 'GLKKAAIDIDRKVLAELAVNNPQGFADVVTKVKEHLVS' A
#
# COMPACT_ATOMS: atom_id res chain seq x y z
N GLY A 1 -4.30 4.17 -7.05
CA GLY A 1 -4.40 3.25 -5.90
C GLY A 1 -4.36 4.02 -4.61
N LEU A 2 -3.17 4.23 -4.03
CA LEU A 2 -2.96 4.81 -2.69
C LEU A 2 -3.75 6.10 -2.41
N LYS A 3 -3.70 7.11 -3.29
CA LYS A 3 -4.46 8.35 -3.12
C LYS A 3 -5.99 8.16 -3.11
N LYS A 4 -6.52 7.21 -3.90
CA LYS A 4 -7.96 6.88 -3.91
C LYS A 4 -8.38 6.16 -2.62
N ALA A 5 -7.45 5.44 -2.00
CA ALA A 5 -7.64 4.80 -0.70
C ALA A 5 -7.37 5.74 0.49
N ALA A 6 -7.13 7.04 0.26
CA ALA A 6 -6.70 8.00 1.28
C ALA A 6 -5.48 7.54 2.10
N ILE A 7 -4.61 6.71 1.51
CA ILE A 7 -3.36 6.24 2.13
C ILE A 7 -2.25 7.22 1.74
N ASP A 8 -1.80 8.01 2.71
CA ASP A 8 -0.67 8.92 2.56
C ASP A 8 0.60 8.29 3.15
N ILE A 9 1.25 7.46 2.34
CA ILE A 9 2.52 6.79 2.67
C ILE A 9 3.59 7.27 1.70
N ASP A 10 4.76 7.62 2.24
CA ASP A 10 5.91 8.01 1.41
C ASP A 10 6.41 6.83 0.56
N ARG A 11 6.89 7.13 -0.65
CA ARG A 11 7.33 6.10 -1.59
C ARG A 11 8.58 5.36 -1.13
N LYS A 12 9.48 6.01 -0.38
CA LYS A 12 10.67 5.36 0.19
C LYS A 12 10.24 4.35 1.25
N VAL A 13 9.33 4.75 2.14
CA VAL A 13 8.76 3.85 3.16
C VAL A 13 8.05 2.66 2.50
N LEU A 14 7.27 2.91 1.44
CA LEU A 14 6.61 1.84 0.71
C LEU A 14 7.60 0.87 0.04
N ALA A 15 8.69 1.39 -0.52
CA ALA A 15 9.75 0.57 -1.12
C ALA A 15 10.53 -0.24 -0.07
N GLU A 16 10.87 0.38 1.06
CA GLU A 16 11.50 -0.31 2.20
C GLU A 16 10.57 -1.39 2.77
N LEU A 17 9.27 -1.12 2.85
CA LEU A 17 8.27 -2.10 3.27
C LEU A 17 8.22 -3.29 2.29
N ALA A 18 8.26 -3.04 0.99
CA ALA A 18 8.25 -4.11 -0.02
C ALA A 18 9.47 -5.04 0.09
N VAL A 19 10.64 -4.51 0.45
CA VAL A 19 11.90 -5.27 0.55
C VAL A 19 12.03 -5.98 1.90
N ASN A 20 11.72 -5.29 3.00
CA ASN A 20 12.00 -5.78 4.35
C ASN A 20 10.77 -6.42 5.03
N ASN A 21 9.56 -6.11 4.58
CA ASN A 21 8.32 -6.64 5.13
C ASN A 21 7.26 -6.93 4.04
N PRO A 22 7.44 -8.03 3.29
CA PRO A 22 6.52 -8.40 2.21
C PRO A 22 5.06 -8.55 2.65
N GLN A 23 4.82 -9.01 3.88
CA GLN A 23 3.46 -9.15 4.42
C GLN A 23 2.80 -7.78 4.62
N GLY A 24 3.50 -6.83 5.25
CA GLY A 24 2.98 -5.47 5.43
C GLY A 24 2.72 -4.77 4.10
N PHE A 25 3.57 -5.00 3.09
CA PHE A 25 3.32 -4.49 1.74
C PHE A 25 2.05 -5.12 1.11
N ALA A 26 1.85 -6.43 1.28
CA ALA A 26 0.66 -7.12 0.79
C ALA A 26 -0.62 -6.55 1.43
N ASP A 27 -0.61 -6.26 2.73
CA ASP A 27 -1.75 -5.67 3.43
C ASP A 27 -2.11 -4.28 2.89
N VAL A 28 -1.10 -3.45 2.60
CA VAL A 28 -1.29 -2.14 1.95
C VAL A 28 -1.89 -2.30 0.55
N VAL A 29 -1.39 -3.24 -0.24
CA VAL A 29 -1.92 -3.52 -1.58
C VAL A 29 -3.38 -3.99 -1.53
N THR A 30 -3.74 -4.84 -0.57
CA THR A 30 -5.12 -5.30 -0.35
C THR A 30 -6.05 -4.12 -0.08
N LYS A 31 -5.71 -3.25 0.88
CA LYS A 31 -6.48 -2.04 1.17
C LYS A 31 -6.62 -1.13 -0.05
N VAL A 32 -5.55 -0.98 -0.84
CA VAL A 32 -5.60 -0.20 -2.08
C VAL A 32 -6.56 -0.81 -3.10
N LYS A 33 -6.58 -2.15 -3.24
CA LYS A 33 -7.46 -2.85 -4.18
C LYS A 33 -8.93 -2.72 -3.79
N GLU A 34 -9.26 -2.81 -2.51
CA GLU A 34 -10.63 -2.63 -2.01
C GLU A 34 -11.22 -1.30 -2.48
N HIS A 35 -10.45 -0.21 -2.41
CA HIS A 35 -10.86 1.13 -2.83
C HIS A 35 -10.82 1.37 -4.35
N LEU A 36 -10.40 0.36 -5.14
CA LEU A 36 -10.40 0.45 -6.61
C LEU A 36 -11.54 -0.36 -7.24
N VAL A 37 -12.15 -1.28 -6.49
CA VAL A 37 -13.23 -2.15 -6.96
C VAL A 37 -14.60 -1.65 -6.49
N SER A 38 -14.65 -0.79 -5.47
CA SER A 38 -15.83 -0.01 -5.06
C SER A 38 -16.01 1.25 -5.92
#